data_AF-A0A6A3K5F1-F1
#
_entry.id   AF-A0A6A3K5F1-F1
#
_cell.length_a   1.000
_cell.length_b   1.000
_cell.length_c   1.000
_cell.angle_alpha   90.00
_cell.angle_beta   90.00
_cell.angle_gamma   90.00
#
_symmetry.space_group_name_H-M   'P 1'
#
loop_
_entity.id
_entity.type
_entity.pdbx_description
1 polymer ?
#
loop_
_entity_poly.entity_id
_entity_poly.type
_entity_poly.pdbx_seq_one_letter_code
_entity_poly.pdbx_strand_id
1 'polypeptide(L)' 'MKFAAVAVLASVLTIGISAQAGSSGCEKKACSPNDPKVCASNGVTYTNRCEFDYENCENGNYQWTVVRNGTCRRGDGGR' A
#
# COMPACT_ATOMS: atom_id res chain seq x y z
N MET A 1 -42.12 21.64 -14.13
CA MET A 1 -40.83 20.98 -13.88
C MET A 1 -40.25 20.50 -15.23
N LYS A 2 -39.30 21.26 -15.77
CA LYS A 2 -38.21 20.77 -16.65
C LYS A 2 -37.23 20.01 -15.73
N PHE A 3 -36.53 18.92 -16.07
CA PHE A 3 -35.76 18.59 -17.27
C PHE A 3 -35.59 17.05 -17.44
N ALA A 4 -35.51 16.63 -18.71
CA ALA A 4 -34.82 15.47 -19.33
C ALA A 4 -34.78 14.11 -18.58
N ALA A 5 -35.51 13.07 -19.01
CA ALA A 5 -35.31 12.25 -20.23
C ALA A 5 -34.00 11.44 -20.16
N VAL A 6 -33.94 10.11 -20.22
CA VAL A 6 -34.87 9.12 -20.78
C VAL A 6 -34.77 7.84 -19.94
N ALA A 7 -35.90 7.35 -19.45
CA ALA A 7 -36.02 6.02 -18.85
C ALA A 7 -36.02 4.97 -19.97
N VAL A 8 -34.92 4.22 -20.12
CA VAL A 8 -34.86 3.09 -21.05
C VAL A 8 -35.54 1.89 -20.37
N LEU A 9 -36.84 1.76 -20.62
CA LEU A 9 -37.64 0.62 -20.22
C LEU A 9 -37.23 -0.62 -21.03
N ALA A 10 -36.87 -1.67 -20.29
CA ALA A 10 -36.63 -3.05 -20.74
C ALA A 10 -35.35 -3.30 -21.57
N SER A 11 -34.53 -4.24 -21.11
CA SER A 11 -33.33 -4.85 -21.74
C SER A 11 -31.95 -4.21 -21.52
N VAL A 12 -31.72 -3.47 -20.43
CA VAL A 12 -30.36 -3.01 -20.10
C VAL A 12 -29.66 -3.95 -19.11
N LEU A 13 -28.91 -4.92 -19.64
CA LEU A 13 -27.84 -5.69 -18.99
C LEU A 13 -26.64 -4.79 -18.59
N THR A 14 -26.86 -3.56 -18.13
CA THR A 14 -25.75 -2.67 -17.74
C THR A 14 -25.62 -2.61 -16.23
N ILE A 15 -24.83 -3.58 -15.77
CA ILE A 15 -23.69 -3.36 -14.88
C ILE A 15 -24.07 -2.57 -13.61
N GLY A 16 -24.42 -3.33 -12.56
CA GLY A 16 -24.18 -2.85 -11.21
C GLY A 16 -22.67 -2.62 -11.06
N ILE A 17 -22.22 -1.38 -11.26
CA ILE A 17 -20.87 -0.98 -10.86
C ILE A 17 -20.94 -0.72 -9.36
N SER A 18 -21.07 -1.79 -8.58
CA SER A 18 -20.60 -1.75 -7.21
C SER A 18 -19.09 -1.57 -7.32
N ALA A 19 -18.62 -0.32 -7.36
CA ALA A 19 -17.25 -0.02 -7.02
C ALA A 19 -17.09 -0.42 -5.55
N GLN A 20 -16.87 -1.70 -5.29
CA GLN A 20 -16.14 -2.13 -4.12
C GLN A 20 -14.75 -1.53 -4.32
N ALA A 21 -14.61 -0.27 -3.93
CA ALA A 21 -13.41 0.19 -3.30
C ALA A 21 -13.26 -0.65 -2.02
N GLY A 22 -12.89 -1.92 -2.19
CA GLY A 22 -12.19 -2.64 -1.15
C GLY A 22 -10.97 -1.78 -0.92
N SER A 23 -10.94 -1.07 0.20
CA SER A 23 -9.75 -0.34 0.61
C SER A 23 -8.62 -1.36 0.70
N SER A 24 -7.85 -1.51 -0.36
CA SER A 24 -6.47 -2.00 -0.35
C SER A 24 -5.60 -0.93 0.31
N GLY A 25 -6.02 -0.51 1.50
CA GLY A 25 -5.35 0.48 2.32
C GLY A 25 -4.31 -0.22 3.18
N CYS A 26 -3.19 0.45 3.37
CA CYS A 26 -2.14 -0.02 4.25
C CYS A 26 -2.60 0.20 5.69
N GLU A 27 -2.98 -0.89 6.36
CA GLU A 27 -3.41 -0.81 7.75
C GLU A 27 -2.18 -0.60 8.66
N LYS A 28 -2.14 0.52 9.39
CA LYS A 28 -1.12 0.74 10.42
C LYS A 28 -1.38 -0.19 11.59
N LYS A 29 -0.54 -1.23 11.71
CA LYS A 29 -0.55 -2.13 12.86
C LYS A 29 0.35 -1.57 13.97
N ALA A 30 0.00 -1.89 15.22
CA ALA A 30 0.88 -1.60 16.34
C ALA A 30 2.14 -2.47 16.24
N CYS A 31 3.29 -1.84 16.00
CA CYS A 31 4.57 -2.53 15.90
C CYS A 31 5.30 -2.53 17.25
N SER A 32 5.97 -3.63 17.59
CA SER A 32 6.75 -3.71 18.83
C SER A 32 8.02 -2.84 18.71
N PRO A 33 8.30 -1.95 19.69
CA PRO A 33 9.49 -1.11 19.65
C PRO A 33 10.79 -1.90 19.87
N ASN A 34 10.69 -3.12 20.38
CA ASN A 34 11.83 -3.99 20.67
C ASN A 34 12.22 -4.88 19.48
N ASP A 35 11.46 -4.85 18.39
CA ASP A 35 11.76 -5.64 17.21
C ASP A 35 13.07 -5.15 16.55
N PRO A 36 13.85 -6.05 15.96
CA PRO A 36 15.13 -5.68 15.37
C PRO A 36 14.94 -4.81 14.12
N LYS A 37 15.84 -3.83 13.97
CA LYS A 37 15.93 -2.99 12.77
C LYS A 37 16.14 -3.81 11.51
N VAL A 38 15.74 -3.27 10.36
CA VAL A 38 15.96 -3.88 9.05
C VAL A 38 16.49 -2.87 8.06
N CYS A 39 17.34 -3.31 7.14
CA CYS A 39 17.80 -2.53 6.01
C CYS A 39 16.99 -2.93 4.76
N ALA A 40 16.41 -1.93 4.11
CA ALA A 40 15.65 -2.11 2.87
C ALA A 40 16.52 -1.88 1.63
N SER A 41 16.08 -2.38 0.48
CA SER A 41 16.78 -2.26 -0.81
C SER A 41 16.91 -0.83 -1.34
N ASN A 42 16.16 0.11 -0.78
CA ASN A 42 16.33 1.56 -1.02
C ASN A 42 17.43 2.20 -0.16
N GLY A 43 18.15 1.42 0.65
CA GLY A 43 19.19 1.90 1.56
C GLY A 43 18.67 2.56 2.84
N VAL A 44 17.36 2.52 3.09
CA VAL A 44 16.75 3.07 4.31
C VAL A 44 16.72 2.01 5.41
N THR A 45 17.13 2.42 6.62
CA THR A 45 16.98 1.60 7.82
C THR A 45 15.62 1.86 8.44
N TYR A 46 14.81 0.81 8.58
CA TYR A 46 13.54 0.88 9.29
C TYR A 46 13.73 0.38 10.72
N THR A 47 12.97 0.98 11.66
CA THR A 47 13.04 0.66 13.09
C THR A 47 12.77 -0.82 13.36
N ASN A 48 11.89 -1.43 12.57
CA ASN A 48 11.67 -2.86 12.53
C ASN A 48 10.99 -3.27 11.20
N ARG A 49 10.74 -4.58 11.04
CA ARG A 49 10.07 -5.14 9.86
C ARG A 49 8.62 -4.66 9.71
N CYS A 50 7.89 -4.53 10.80
CA CYS A 50 6.48 -4.11 10.79
C CYS A 50 6.33 -2.67 10.27
N GLU A 51 7.20 -1.76 10.70
CA GLU A 51 7.28 -0.39 10.19
C GLU A 51 7.66 -0.36 8.71
N PHE A 52 8.63 -1.19 8.30
CA PHE A 52 8.98 -1.34 6.89
C PHE A 52 7.80 -1.78 6.04
N ASP A 53 7.06 -2.83 6.45
CA ASP A 53 5.96 -3.38 5.66
C ASP A 53 4.82 -2.37 5.49
N TYR A 54 4.56 -1.57 6.53
CA TYR A 54 3.59 -0.47 6.47
C TYR A 54 4.02 0.62 5.48
N GLU A 55 5.23 1.17 5.64
CA GLU A 55 5.74 2.25 4.80
C GLU A 55 5.90 1.82 3.33
N ASN A 56 6.33 0.58 3.11
CA ASN A 56 6.49 0.01 1.77
C ASN A 56 5.13 -0.23 1.09
N CYS A 57 4.10 -0.52 1.88
CA CYS A 57 2.71 -0.53 1.42
C CYS A 57 2.25 0.90 1.08
N GLU A 58 2.42 1.88 2.00
CA GLU A 58 1.95 3.26 1.81
C GLU A 58 2.60 3.94 0.61
N ASN A 59 3.86 3.59 0.31
CA ASN A 59 4.55 4.06 -0.88
C ASN A 59 4.06 3.39 -2.18
N GLY A 60 2.99 2.60 -2.08
CA GLY A 60 2.06 2.31 -3.16
C GLY A 60 2.37 1.11 -4.01
N ASN A 61 3.43 0.32 -3.76
CA ASN A 61 3.78 -0.82 -4.64
C ASN A 61 4.74 -1.88 -4.05
N TYR A 62 5.00 -1.93 -2.74
CA TYR A 62 5.98 -2.88 -2.17
C TYR A 62 7.33 -2.88 -2.92
N GLN A 63 7.79 -1.70 -3.34
CA GLN A 63 8.93 -1.56 -4.27
C GLN A 63 10.25 -1.99 -3.65
N TRP A 64 10.30 -2.02 -2.32
CA TRP A 64 11.51 -2.34 -1.58
C TRP A 64 11.38 -3.71 -0.93
N THR A 65 12.52 -4.34 -0.70
CA THR A 65 12.63 -5.60 0.03
C THR A 65 13.59 -5.42 1.19
N VAL A 66 13.44 -6.21 2.24
CA VAL A 66 14.46 -6.28 3.28
C VAL A 66 15.66 -7.03 2.70
N VAL A 67 16.80 -6.35 2.60
CA VAL A 67 18.06 -6.94 2.12
C VAL A 67 18.87 -7.54 3.27
N ARG A 68 18.72 -7.02 4.49
CA ARG A 68 19.48 -7.48 5.65
C ARG A 68 18.80 -7.11 6.98
N ASN A 69 19.00 -7.96 8.00
CA ASN A 69 18.68 -7.62 9.38
C ASN A 69 19.71 -6.63 9.96
N GLY A 70 19.24 -5.68 10.77
CA GLY A 70 20.04 -4.58 11.29
C GLY A 70 20.05 -3.36 10.38
N THR A 71 20.94 -2.40 10.68
CA THR A 71 20.99 -1.13 9.95
C THR A 71 21.64 -1.28 8.57
N CYS A 72 21.32 -0.36 7.68
CA CYS A 72 22.03 -0.20 6.41
C CYS A 72 23.48 0.23 6.67
N ARG A 73 24.39 -0.20 5.80
CA ARG A 73 25.80 0.16 5.79
C ARG A 73 26.04 1.16 4.66
N ARG A 74 27.23 1.76 4.64
CA ARG A 74 27.66 2.59 3.51
C ARG A 74 27.60 1.73 2.24
N GLY A 75 26.79 2.16 1.27
CA GLY A 75 26.60 1.45 -0.01
C GLY A 75 25.35 0.56 -0.12
N ASP A 76 24.52 0.42 0.92
CA ASP A 76 23.24 -0.33 0.81
C ASP A 76 22.15 0.41 0.01
N GLY A 77 22.32 1.71 -0.28
CA GLY A 77 21.40 2.48 -1.12
C GLY A 77 21.84 2.44 -2.58
N GLY A 78 21.18 1.60 -3.38
CA GLY A 78 21.43 1.50 -4.82
C GLY A 78 20.52 2.44 -5.61
N ARG A 79 21.03 3.62 -5.97
CA ARG A 79 20.73 4.30 -7.24
C ARG A 79 22.00 4.96 -7.76
#